data_AF-A0A932WZ76-F1
#
_entry.id   AF-A0A932WZ76-F1
#
_cell.length_a   1.000
_cell.length_b   1.000
_cell.length_c   1.000
_cell.angle_alpha   90.00
_cell.angle_beta   90.00
_cell.angle_gamma   90.00
#
_symmetry.space_group_name_H-M   'P 1'
#
loop_
_entity.id
_entity.type
_entity.pdbx_description
1 polymer ?
#
loop_
_entity_poly.entity_id
_entity_poly.type
_entity_poly.pdbx_seq_one_letter_code
_entity_poly.pdbx_strand_id
1 'polypeptide(L)'
;MQRPRVTKKQRALELFRQGMGVCTIAEHLETSPSYVANVLIDAGYVPDYVDLYTSTGPQNPYARMLAGVLRFKDRAAAHESIARINELYERFVAERDRRGIHQCQVLALIGKNRAEGVGKLAEARLFAAWLRDHLDVIEPAPTRETQPTFEKAEDLPRAA
;
A
#
# COMPACT_ATOMS: atom_id res chain seq x y z
N MET A 1 15.30 36.39 -26.37
CA MET A 1 14.97 34.95 -26.23
C MET A 1 14.72 34.65 -24.76
N GLN A 2 13.47 34.34 -24.36
CA GLN A 2 13.17 33.94 -22.98
C GLN A 2 13.64 32.50 -22.78
N ARG A 3 14.51 32.25 -21.79
CA ARG A 3 14.90 30.89 -21.39
C ARG A 3 13.62 30.15 -20.92
N PRO A 4 13.35 28.92 -21.41
CA PRO A 4 12.18 28.18 -20.97
C PRO A 4 12.27 27.97 -19.45
N ARG A 5 11.21 28.35 -18.75
CA ARG A 5 11.13 28.30 -17.29
C ARG A 5 11.15 26.82 -16.86
N VAL A 6 12.27 26.37 -16.32
CA VAL A 6 12.46 24.98 -15.87
C VAL A 6 11.41 24.66 -14.80
N THR A 7 10.64 23.61 -15.04
CA THR A 7 9.59 23.17 -14.12
C THR A 7 10.17 22.37 -12.95
N LYS A 8 9.49 22.33 -11.79
CA LYS A 8 9.89 21.48 -10.65
C LYS A 8 10.04 20.01 -11.08
N LYS A 9 9.21 19.52 -12.01
CA LYS A 9 9.30 18.17 -12.59
C LYS A 9 10.63 17.95 -13.33
N GLN A 10 10.99 18.85 -14.25
CA GLN A 10 12.25 18.75 -14.99
C GLN A 10 13.46 18.82 -14.05
N ARG A 11 13.40 19.71 -13.05
CA ARG A 11 14.47 19.86 -12.07
C ARG A 11 14.64 18.62 -11.19
N ALA A 12 13.56 17.98 -10.77
CA ALA A 12 13.61 16.72 -10.02
C ALA A 12 14.30 15.60 -10.82
N LEU A 13 14.00 15.50 -12.11
CA LEU A 13 14.61 14.51 -13.00
C LEU A 13 16.12 14.77 -13.22
N GLU A 14 16.52 16.03 -13.37
CA GLU A 14 17.93 16.41 -13.47
C GLU A 14 18.71 16.05 -12.20
N LEU A 15 18.20 16.44 -11.02
CA LEU A 15 18.86 16.17 -9.74
C LEU A 15 18.97 14.66 -9.46
N PHE A 16 17.96 13.87 -9.84
CA PHE A 16 18.02 12.42 -9.71
C PHE A 16 19.06 11.79 -10.63
N ARG A 17 19.19 12.28 -11.88
CA ARG A 17 20.26 11.83 -12.79
C ARG A 17 21.66 12.20 -12.30
N GLN A 18 21.78 13.22 -11.46
CA GLN A 18 23.02 13.58 -10.76
C GLN A 18 23.30 12.69 -9.54
N GLY A 19 22.44 11.71 -9.26
CA GLY A 19 22.62 10.72 -8.19
C GLY A 19 22.02 11.13 -6.85
N MET A 20 21.24 12.22 -6.77
CA MET A 20 20.58 12.58 -5.51
C MET A 20 19.39 11.65 -5.22
N GLY A 21 19.23 11.33 -3.93
CA GLY A 21 18.08 10.59 -3.41
C GLY A 21 16.80 11.45 -3.34
N VAL A 22 15.65 10.78 -3.28
CA VAL A 22 14.31 11.41 -3.31
C VAL A 22 14.12 12.46 -2.22
N CYS A 23 14.51 12.18 -0.97
CA CYS A 23 14.37 13.12 0.14
C CYS A 23 15.20 14.40 -0.07
N THR A 24 16.46 14.25 -0.47
CA THR A 24 17.37 15.38 -0.74
C THR A 24 16.87 16.27 -1.88
N ILE A 25 16.29 15.66 -2.92
CA ILE A 25 15.66 16.40 -4.02
C ILE A 25 14.44 17.17 -3.52
N ALA A 26 13.62 16.54 -2.68
CA ALA A 26 12.41 17.16 -2.14
C ALA A 26 12.71 18.39 -1.27
N GLU A 27 13.75 18.30 -0.44
CA GLU A 27 14.30 19.42 0.32
C GLU A 27 14.77 20.54 -0.61
N HIS A 28 15.58 20.21 -1.62
CA HIS A 28 16.11 21.20 -2.59
C HIS A 28 15.04 21.93 -3.40
N LEU A 29 13.90 21.26 -3.65
CA LEU A 29 12.81 21.79 -4.47
C LEU A 29 11.65 22.35 -3.63
N GLU A 30 11.81 22.35 -2.31
CA GLU A 30 10.78 22.74 -1.34
C GLU A 30 9.44 22.07 -1.71
N THR A 31 9.44 20.74 -1.77
CA THR A 31 8.29 19.91 -2.12
C THR A 31 8.27 18.63 -1.30
N SER A 32 7.25 17.80 -1.47
CA SER A 32 7.18 16.54 -0.73
C SER A 32 8.03 15.45 -1.39
N PRO A 33 8.68 14.57 -0.61
CA PRO A 33 9.33 13.37 -1.13
C PRO A 33 8.39 12.50 -1.99
N SER A 34 7.11 12.43 -1.61
CA SER A 34 6.07 11.77 -2.40
C SER A 34 5.90 12.37 -3.79
N TYR A 35 5.93 13.70 -3.94
CA TYR A 35 5.84 14.35 -5.24
C TYR A 35 7.03 13.95 -6.13
N VAL A 36 8.25 14.01 -5.58
CA VAL A 36 9.48 13.63 -6.29
C VAL A 36 9.42 12.16 -6.71
N ALA A 37 9.07 11.25 -5.81
CA ALA A 37 8.96 9.83 -6.11
C ALA A 37 7.96 9.54 -7.23
N ASN A 38 6.78 10.16 -7.21
CA ASN A 38 5.80 10.00 -8.29
C ASN A 38 6.31 10.56 -9.63
N VAL A 39 7.01 11.70 -9.62
CA VAL A 39 7.65 12.26 -10.84
C VAL A 39 8.66 11.29 -11.45
N LEU A 40 9.45 10.61 -10.60
CA LEU A 40 10.44 9.64 -11.03
C LEU A 40 9.78 8.37 -11.57
N ILE A 41 8.75 7.86 -10.90
CA ILE A 41 7.95 6.72 -11.34
C ILE A 41 7.29 7.00 -12.70
N ASP A 42 6.66 8.17 -12.86
CA ASP A 42 6.05 8.59 -14.13
C ASP A 42 7.07 8.70 -15.27
N ALA A 43 8.34 8.93 -14.95
CA ALA A 43 9.43 8.97 -15.91
C ALA A 43 10.12 7.61 -16.13
N GLY A 44 9.59 6.54 -15.52
CA GLY A 44 10.09 5.16 -15.68
C GLY A 44 11.25 4.79 -14.75
N TYR A 45 11.60 5.64 -13.79
CA TYR A 45 12.61 5.32 -12.78
C TYR A 45 12.01 4.51 -11.63
N VAL A 46 12.87 3.73 -10.98
CA VAL A 46 12.58 3.00 -9.76
C VAL A 46 13.35 3.66 -8.61
N PRO A 47 12.82 4.72 -7.99
CA PRO A 47 13.48 5.33 -6.86
C PRO A 47 13.49 4.37 -5.66
N ASP A 48 14.63 4.30 -4.97
CA ASP A 48 14.76 3.63 -3.67
C ASP A 48 14.15 4.52 -2.57
N TYR A 49 12.85 4.77 -2.70
CA TYR A 49 12.07 5.56 -1.76
C TYR A 49 10.73 4.87 -1.50
N VAL A 50 10.60 4.34 -0.30
CA VAL A 50 9.41 3.66 0.18
C VAL A 50 8.82 4.50 1.30
N ASP A 51 7.60 4.99 1.08
CA ASP A 51 6.78 5.66 2.08
C ASP A 51 5.35 5.14 1.97
N LEU A 52 4.53 5.40 2.99
CA LEU A 52 3.09 5.18 2.97
C LEU A 52 2.48 5.67 1.65
N TYR A 53 2.93 6.80 1.11
CA TYR A 53 2.38 7.34 -0.14
C TYR A 53 2.94 6.74 -1.43
N THR A 54 3.92 5.84 -1.42
CA THR A 54 4.54 5.28 -2.63
C THR A 54 4.58 3.75 -2.62
N SER A 55 3.75 3.12 -1.79
CA SER A 55 3.69 1.66 -1.53
C SER A 55 3.50 0.75 -2.77
N THR A 56 3.39 1.30 -3.98
CA THR A 56 3.45 0.59 -5.27
C THR A 56 4.85 0.59 -5.90
N GLY A 57 5.92 0.57 -5.10
CA GLY A 57 7.28 0.33 -5.62
C GLY A 57 7.42 -1.06 -6.26
N PRO A 58 8.32 -1.28 -7.21
CA PRO A 58 8.43 -2.55 -7.97
C PRO A 58 8.85 -3.76 -7.16
N GLN A 59 9.27 -3.58 -5.90
CA GLN A 59 9.47 -4.68 -4.95
C GLN A 59 8.14 -5.23 -4.38
N ASN A 60 7.03 -4.53 -4.57
CA ASN A 60 5.69 -5.01 -4.22
C ASN A 60 5.10 -5.76 -5.43
N PRO A 61 4.91 -7.10 -5.37
CA PRO A 61 4.36 -7.87 -6.49
C PRO A 61 2.94 -7.43 -6.89
N TYR A 62 2.21 -6.76 -5.98
CA TYR A 62 0.88 -6.21 -6.23
C TYR A 62 0.91 -4.82 -6.86
N ALA A 63 2.07 -4.15 -6.91
CA ALA A 63 2.21 -2.79 -7.41
C ALA A 63 1.63 -2.61 -8.81
N ARG A 64 1.83 -3.59 -9.70
CA ARG A 64 1.30 -3.55 -11.07
C ARG A 64 -0.24 -3.63 -11.10
N MET A 65 -0.84 -4.42 -10.20
CA MET A 65 -2.30 -4.59 -10.13
C MET A 65 -2.98 -3.39 -9.46
N LEU A 66 -2.29 -2.71 -8.54
CA LEU A 66 -2.80 -1.57 -7.78
C LEU A 66 -2.50 -0.22 -8.44
N ALA A 67 -1.67 -0.20 -9.48
CA ALA A 67 -1.35 1.00 -10.23
C ALA A 67 -2.61 1.65 -10.83
N GLY A 68 -2.80 2.95 -10.60
CA GLY A 68 -3.90 3.73 -11.18
C GLY A 68 -5.29 3.46 -10.59
N VAL A 69 -5.40 2.59 -9.58
CA VAL A 69 -6.64 2.32 -8.83
C VAL A 69 -7.05 3.55 -8.00
N LEU A 70 -6.07 4.23 -7.39
CA LEU A 70 -6.34 5.37 -6.51
C LEU A 70 -6.60 6.66 -7.28
N ARG A 71 -7.84 7.14 -7.28
CA ARG A 71 -8.26 8.42 -7.88
C ARG A 71 -9.22 9.15 -6.95
N PHE A 72 -9.00 10.44 -6.75
CA PHE A 72 -9.82 11.27 -5.86
C PHE A 72 -9.88 12.72 -6.39
N LYS A 73 -9.92 12.86 -7.73
CA LYS A 73 -10.10 14.18 -8.36
C LYS A 73 -11.44 14.81 -7.95
N ASP A 74 -12.44 13.98 -7.74
CA ASP A 74 -13.78 14.31 -7.26
C ASP A 74 -14.35 13.08 -6.53
N ARG A 75 -15.55 13.26 -5.96
CA ARG A 75 -16.26 12.22 -5.21
C ARG A 75 -16.60 10.99 -6.06
N ALA A 76 -16.91 11.16 -7.35
CA ALA A 76 -17.22 10.04 -8.23
C ALA A 76 -15.98 9.15 -8.46
N ALA A 77 -14.83 9.78 -8.72
CA ALA A 77 -13.55 9.08 -8.86
C ALA A 77 -13.14 8.36 -7.57
N ALA A 78 -13.42 8.95 -6.40
CA ALA A 78 -13.18 8.30 -5.12
C ALA A 78 -14.07 7.05 -4.92
N HIS A 79 -15.35 7.13 -5.29
CA HIS A 79 -16.25 5.97 -5.29
C HIS A 79 -15.78 4.86 -6.23
N GLU A 80 -15.39 5.18 -7.47
CA GLU A 80 -14.85 4.20 -8.41
C GLU A 80 -13.57 3.54 -7.89
N SER A 81 -12.71 4.31 -7.22
CA SER A 81 -11.48 3.79 -6.61
C SER A 81 -11.79 2.80 -5.50
N ILE A 82 -12.76 3.11 -4.63
CA ILE A 82 -13.19 2.22 -3.55
C ILE A 82 -13.85 0.96 -4.11
N ALA A 83 -14.70 1.09 -5.13
CA ALA A 83 -15.32 -0.06 -5.78
C ALA A 83 -14.26 -1.04 -6.31
N ARG A 84 -13.23 -0.54 -7.00
CA ARG A 84 -12.11 -1.37 -7.46
C ARG A 84 -11.29 -1.96 -6.33
N ILE A 85 -11.03 -1.20 -5.26
CA ILE A 85 -10.35 -1.72 -4.06
C ILE A 85 -11.15 -2.87 -3.46
N ASN A 86 -12.47 -2.73 -3.37
CA ASN A 86 -13.37 -3.74 -2.83
C ASN A 86 -13.38 -5.01 -3.68
N GLU A 87 -13.50 -4.89 -5.01
CA GLU A 87 -13.43 -6.03 -5.94
C GLU A 87 -12.12 -6.82 -5.79
N LEU A 88 -10.98 -6.13 -5.66
CA LEU A 88 -9.68 -6.77 -5.44
C LEU A 88 -9.60 -7.40 -4.05
N TYR A 89 -10.12 -6.72 -3.02
CA TYR A 89 -10.17 -7.24 -1.67
C TYR A 89 -10.96 -8.55 -1.59
N GLU A 90 -12.17 -8.58 -2.14
CA GLU A 90 -13.02 -9.79 -2.18
C GLU A 90 -12.33 -10.94 -2.92
N ARG A 91 -11.64 -10.64 -4.03
CA ARG A 91 -10.83 -11.63 -4.73
C ARG A 91 -9.72 -12.20 -3.86
N PHE A 92 -8.93 -11.36 -3.20
CA PHE A 92 -7.85 -11.82 -2.32
C PHE A 92 -8.37 -12.58 -1.09
N VAL A 93 -9.55 -12.22 -0.58
CA VAL A 93 -10.25 -13.00 0.45
C VAL A 93 -10.59 -14.40 -0.07
N ALA A 94 -11.18 -14.51 -1.26
CA ALA A 94 -11.51 -15.80 -1.88
C ALA A 94 -10.27 -16.67 -2.12
N GLU A 95 -9.15 -16.05 -2.51
CA GLU A 95 -7.85 -16.70 -2.73
C GLU A 95 -7.08 -16.98 -1.43
N ARG A 96 -7.59 -16.54 -0.27
CA ARG A 96 -6.89 -16.58 1.04
C ARG A 96 -5.53 -15.88 1.03
N ASP A 97 -5.36 -14.89 0.15
CA ASP A 97 -4.15 -14.10 0.04
C ASP A 97 -4.16 -12.95 1.05
N ARG A 98 -3.62 -13.24 2.24
CA ARG A 98 -3.47 -12.24 3.32
C ARG A 98 -2.65 -11.03 2.89
N ARG A 99 -1.65 -11.21 2.03
CA ARG A 99 -0.79 -10.10 1.60
C ARG A 99 -1.57 -9.18 0.68
N GLY A 100 -2.32 -9.72 -0.29
CA GLY A 100 -3.21 -8.95 -1.15
C GLY A 100 -4.27 -8.16 -0.36
N ILE A 101 -4.89 -8.80 0.62
CA ILE A 101 -5.85 -8.17 1.55
C ILE A 101 -5.23 -6.94 2.23
N HIS A 102 -4.05 -7.10 2.84
CA HIS A 102 -3.36 -6.00 3.51
C HIS A 102 -2.95 -4.88 2.54
N GLN A 103 -2.60 -5.21 1.30
CA GLN A 103 -2.28 -4.21 0.30
C GLN A 103 -3.49 -3.37 -0.11
N CYS A 104 -4.69 -3.96 -0.19
CA CYS A 104 -5.93 -3.21 -0.40
C CYS A 104 -6.21 -2.24 0.76
N GLN A 105 -6.03 -2.69 2.01
CA GLN A 105 -6.17 -1.85 3.21
C GLN A 105 -5.19 -0.67 3.22
N VAL A 106 -3.92 -0.93 2.92
CA VAL A 106 -2.89 0.12 2.80
C VAL A 106 -3.28 1.12 1.71
N LEU A 107 -3.75 0.64 0.55
CA LEU A 107 -4.15 1.53 -0.55
C LEU A 107 -5.32 2.44 -0.17
N ALA A 108 -6.34 1.90 0.53
CA ALA A 108 -7.44 2.70 1.05
C ALA A 108 -6.96 3.75 2.08
N LEU A 109 -6.03 3.40 2.97
CA LEU A 109 -5.42 4.34 3.93
C LEU A 109 -4.69 5.49 3.23
N ILE A 110 -3.97 5.19 2.16
CA ILE A 110 -3.29 6.19 1.33
C ILE A 110 -4.30 7.13 0.68
N GLY A 111 -5.38 6.58 0.12
CA GLY A 111 -6.50 7.34 -0.43
C GLY A 111 -7.07 8.33 0.57
N LYS A 112 -7.37 7.84 1.78
CA LYS A 112 -7.85 8.66 2.90
C LYS A 112 -6.88 9.81 3.19
N ASN A 113 -5.61 9.49 3.47
CA ASN A 113 -4.63 10.49 3.91
C ASN A 113 -4.32 11.53 2.82
N ARG A 114 -4.22 11.10 1.55
CA ARG A 114 -3.98 12.03 0.43
C ARG A 114 -5.16 12.97 0.18
N ALA A 115 -6.38 12.44 0.20
CA ALA A 115 -7.58 13.27 0.03
C ALA A 115 -7.71 14.30 1.16
N GLU A 116 -7.45 13.88 2.40
CA GLU A 116 -7.46 14.77 3.57
C GLU A 116 -6.38 15.85 3.48
N GLY A 117 -5.15 15.48 3.13
CA GLY A 117 -4.03 16.42 3.01
C GLY A 117 -4.21 17.50 1.94
N VAL A 118 -5.10 17.31 0.96
CA VAL A 118 -5.45 18.31 -0.05
C VAL A 118 -6.82 18.98 0.20
N GLY A 119 -7.41 18.79 1.38
CA GLY A 119 -8.68 19.41 1.80
C GLY A 119 -9.94 18.76 1.24
N LYS A 120 -9.83 17.60 0.58
CA LYS A 120 -10.96 16.84 0.01
C LYS A 120 -11.59 15.91 1.05
N LEU A 121 -12.22 16.54 2.04
CA LEU A 121 -12.73 15.84 3.21
C LEU A 121 -13.90 14.88 2.90
N ALA A 122 -14.68 15.16 1.86
CA ALA A 122 -15.78 14.28 1.45
C ALA A 122 -15.25 12.95 0.89
N GLU A 123 -14.24 13.02 0.04
CA GLU A 123 -13.55 11.88 -0.54
C GLU A 123 -12.79 11.09 0.53
N ALA A 124 -12.07 11.80 1.41
CA ALA A 124 -11.37 11.16 2.53
C ALA A 124 -12.32 10.34 3.42
N ARG A 125 -13.54 10.86 3.66
CA ARG A 125 -14.58 10.15 4.42
C ARG A 125 -15.04 8.84 3.77
N LEU A 126 -15.04 8.76 2.43
CA LEU A 126 -15.39 7.52 1.74
C LEU A 126 -14.35 6.43 2.01
N PHE A 127 -13.06 6.76 1.87
CA PHE A 127 -11.98 5.81 2.18
C PHE A 127 -11.98 5.43 3.66
N ALA A 128 -12.22 6.39 4.56
CA ALA A 128 -12.32 6.14 5.99
C ALA A 128 -13.53 5.25 6.38
N ALA A 129 -14.65 5.34 5.65
CA ALA A 129 -15.79 4.44 5.84
C ALA A 129 -15.39 3.01 5.47
N TRP A 130 -14.84 2.82 4.27
CA TRP A 130 -14.40 1.49 3.82
C TRP A 130 -13.38 0.88 4.80
N LEU A 131 -12.38 1.64 5.27
CA LEU A 131 -11.40 1.15 6.23
C LEU A 131 -12.02 0.68 7.56
N ARG A 132 -13.04 1.37 8.07
CA ARG A 132 -13.71 0.97 9.32
C ARG A 132 -14.40 -0.38 9.19
N ASP A 133 -14.93 -0.68 8.01
CA ASP A 133 -15.61 -1.96 7.76
C ASP A 133 -14.63 -3.12 7.49
N HIS A 134 -13.34 -2.82 7.26
CA HIS A 134 -12.36 -3.79 6.79
C HIS A 134 -11.09 -3.89 7.65
N LEU A 135 -11.00 -3.15 8.76
CA LEU A 135 -9.88 -3.17 9.71
C LEU A 135 -10.35 -3.73 11.07
N ASP A 136 -10.63 -5.04 11.10
CA ASP A 136 -10.92 -5.75 12.33
C ASP A 136 -9.72 -6.57 12.83
N VAL A 137 -9.68 -6.78 14.14
CA VAL A 137 -8.72 -7.70 14.77
C VAL A 137 -9.23 -9.13 14.58
N ILE A 138 -8.54 -9.90 13.75
CA ILE A 138 -8.80 -11.34 13.64
C ILE A 138 -8.13 -12.03 14.82
N GLU A 139 -8.92 -12.38 15.83
CA GLU A 139 -8.44 -13.23 16.91
C GLU A 139 -8.20 -14.65 16.37
N PRO A 140 -6.99 -15.22 16.53
CA PRO A 140 -6.76 -16.60 16.18
C PRO A 140 -7.65 -17.49 17.03
N ALA A 141 -8.31 -18.47 16.39
CA ALA A 141 -9.10 -19.47 17.12
C ALA A 141 -8.24 -20.09 18.22
N PRO A 142 -8.78 -20.33 19.43
CA PRO A 142 -8.03 -20.91 20.52
C PRO A 142 -7.37 -22.21 20.05
N THR A 143 -6.05 -22.25 20.14
CA THR A 143 -5.26 -23.44 19.82
C THR A 143 -5.84 -24.59 20.63
N ARG A 144 -6.46 -25.58 19.98
CA ARG A 144 -6.82 -26.81 20.66
C ARG A 144 -5.51 -27.44 21.10
N GLU A 145 -5.20 -27.32 22.39
CA GLU A 145 -4.14 -28.08 23.02
C GLU A 145 -4.43 -29.56 22.71
N THR A 146 -3.70 -30.13 21.77
CA THR A 146 -3.62 -31.57 21.62
C THR A 146 -3.01 -32.07 22.92
N GLN A 147 -3.86 -32.53 23.83
CA GLN A 147 -3.44 -33.24 25.01
C GLN A 147 -2.56 -34.41 24.54
N PRO A 148 -1.30 -34.52 25.01
CA PRO A 148 -0.48 -35.67 24.67
C PRO A 148 -1.19 -36.91 25.20
N THR A 149 -1.58 -37.79 24.27
CA THR A 149 -2.11 -39.12 24.59
C THR A 149 -0.93 -39.92 25.12
N PHE A 150 -0.74 -39.93 26.43
CA PHE A 150 0.15 -40.90 27.06
C PHE A 150 -0.55 -42.25 26.99
N GLU A 151 -0.31 -43.01 25.92
CA GLU A 151 -0.63 -44.44 25.91
C GLU A 151 0.13 -45.10 27.06
N LYS A 152 -0.62 -45.68 28.00
CA LYS A 152 -0.06 -46.53 29.04
C LYS A 152 0.67 -47.70 28.38
N ALA A 153 1.97 -47.80 28.59
CA ALA A 153 2.73 -49.01 28.35
C ALA A 153 2.36 -50.05 29.42
N GLU A 154 1.23 -50.72 29.26
CA GLU A 154 0.93 -51.99 29.93
C GLU A 154 1.15 -53.13 28.93
N ASP A 155 1.85 -54.16 29.41
CA ASP A 155 2.06 -55.49 28.81
C ASP A 155 3.04 -55.65 27.64
N LEU A 156 4.33 -55.74 28.00
CA LEU A 156 5.27 -56.61 27.30
C LEU A 156 5.46 -57.90 28.11
N PRO A 157 5.16 -59.09 27.56
CA PRO A 157 5.37 -60.35 28.27
C PRO A 157 6.87 -60.58 28.48
N ARG A 158 7.27 -60.85 29.73
CA ARG A 158 8.60 -61.37 30.04
C ARG A 158 8.72 -62.77 29.42
N ALA A 159 9.49 -62.88 28.34
CA ALA A 159 9.88 -64.16 27.76
C ALA A 159 10.99 -64.79 28.62
N ALA A 160 10.68 -66.01 29.09
CA ALA A 160 11.52 -67.13 29.54
C ALA A 160 12.83 -66.84 30.31
#